data_AF-B8BFC0-F1
#
_entry.id   AF-B8BFC0-F1
#
_cell.length_a   1.000
_cell.length_b   1.000
_cell.length_c   1.000
_cell.angle_alpha   90.00
_cell.angle_beta   90.00
_cell.angle_gamma   90.00
#
_symmetry.space_group_name_H-M   'P 1'
#
loop_
_entity.id
_entity.type
_entity.pdbx_description
1 polymer ?
#
loop_
_entity_poly.entity_id
_entity_poly.type
_entity_poly.pdbx_seq_one_letter_code
_entity_poly.pdbx_strand_id
1 'polypeptide(L)'
;MARLPSHRLAALLLLLLVVVLPCHAAAAAAGGGPRATRPKAVAMPVGRDGATRQYVATFQQRTPRVAMKAVVDLSGGATLWVDCDAAAGYASSSYAGVPCGSKPCRLVESPSCSYIASCLGSPPSPACLNRTCTGHAENTVTSSVGRGNVVTDVLSLPTTFPSAPVRQGPLATAPAFLFTCGPTSLTQGLAAGATGMASLSRARLALPAQLAGTFRFSRKFALCLPSVDAGVVVFGDARYVFDGMDHSNSLLYTPLITRTTDRSSEYFISLKRVVVDDRAVPLNATLLDVGTKLSTVSPYTVLETSIHEAVTRAFAASMATAGIPRVPAVAPFELCYDGSKVESSAITGEPAVPVVFELYVQSEARSKVAPWMVSGANLMARADGGALCLAVVDGGAAPETPVVIGGHMMEEILLVFDLEKSRLGFSPNLGAFGLSCSKFRLGSSIRRVNAVEARVDDRRAGDAHVHFARWCCGIGRQVSSLLQALSVNRVKLYDVDPAILAAFAGTNVEFIVGNEDLNNLTDTRKARSWVAQHVQSFLLATCITSYLPSAGAFQEDHAQYIQPLLNLHAEVGLPFLVNAYLILLEVVPRTSESSMMP
;
A
#
# COMPACT_ATOMS: atom_id res chain seq x y z
N MET A 1 39.74 37.34 61.68
CA MET A 1 39.61 35.90 62.00
C MET A 1 38.72 35.25 60.95
N ALA A 2 39.18 34.11 60.46
CA ALA A 2 38.85 33.52 59.16
C ALA A 2 37.46 32.86 59.07
N ARG A 3 36.92 32.85 57.85
CA ARG A 3 35.75 32.07 57.42
C ARG A 3 36.12 30.60 57.17
N LEU A 4 35.26 29.65 57.56
CA LEU A 4 35.16 28.26 57.11
C LEU A 4 33.76 27.69 57.51
N PRO A 5 33.21 26.63 56.87
CA PRO A 5 32.27 26.79 55.74
C PRO A 5 30.91 26.07 55.91
N SER A 6 30.01 26.39 54.98
CA SER A 6 28.58 26.10 54.87
C SER A 6 28.16 24.65 54.53
N HIS A 7 28.96 23.63 54.87
CA HIS A 7 28.62 22.22 54.52
C HIS A 7 28.01 21.38 55.64
N ARG A 8 27.75 21.94 56.83
CA ARG A 8 27.17 21.19 57.95
C ARG A 8 25.68 21.46 58.26
N LEU A 9 25.03 22.39 57.56
CA LEU A 9 23.57 22.59 57.69
C LEU A 9 22.73 21.78 56.67
N ALA A 10 23.31 21.37 55.53
CA ALA A 10 22.58 20.61 54.52
C ALA A 10 22.38 19.12 54.88
N ALA A 11 23.25 18.54 55.70
CA ALA A 11 23.18 17.13 56.08
C ALA A 11 22.14 16.85 57.19
N LEU A 12 21.79 17.84 58.02
CA LEU A 12 20.80 17.66 59.09
C LEU A 12 19.35 17.76 58.60
N LEU A 13 19.09 18.49 57.50
CA LEU A 13 17.75 18.60 56.92
C LEU A 13 17.35 17.37 56.08
N LEU A 14 18.32 16.62 55.53
CA LEU A 14 18.04 15.41 54.75
C LEU A 14 17.80 14.17 55.61
N LEU A 15 18.29 14.13 56.85
CA LEU A 15 18.05 12.99 57.76
C LEU A 15 16.70 13.04 58.49
N LEU A 16 16.02 14.19 58.51
CA LEU A 16 14.68 14.34 59.10
C LEU A 16 13.53 14.09 58.10
N LEU A 17 13.82 14.02 56.80
CA LEU A 17 12.82 13.78 55.74
C LEU A 17 12.63 12.29 55.37
N VAL A 18 13.42 11.37 55.97
CA VAL A 18 13.38 9.94 55.63
C VAL A 18 12.65 9.08 56.67
N VAL A 19 12.24 9.61 57.84
CA VAL A 19 11.75 8.75 58.95
C VAL A 19 10.26 8.94 59.33
N VAL A 20 9.51 9.88 58.75
CA VAL A 20 8.07 9.97 59.05
C VAL A 20 7.23 10.28 57.81
N LEU A 21 6.84 9.24 57.08
CA LEU A 21 5.55 9.20 56.40
C LEU A 21 4.96 7.79 56.50
N PRO A 22 3.79 7.64 57.15
CA PRO A 22 3.23 6.34 57.49
C PRO A 22 2.70 5.64 56.24
N CYS A 23 2.91 4.33 56.23
CA CYS A 23 2.21 3.39 55.38
C CYS A 23 0.70 3.51 55.68
N HIS A 24 -0.03 4.28 54.89
CA HIS A 24 -1.47 4.18 54.81
C HIS A 24 -1.79 3.60 53.44
N ALA A 25 -2.21 2.33 53.49
CA ALA A 25 -2.92 1.67 52.42
C ALA A 25 -4.17 2.50 52.08
N ALA A 26 -4.02 3.44 51.15
CA ALA A 26 -5.15 3.98 50.43
C ALA A 26 -5.61 2.86 49.49
N ALA A 27 -6.61 2.11 49.94
CA ALA A 27 -7.49 1.38 49.06
C ALA A 27 -8.09 2.39 48.07
N ALA A 28 -7.44 2.55 46.92
CA ALA A 28 -8.04 3.18 45.77
C ALA A 28 -9.21 2.26 45.38
N ALA A 29 -10.41 2.70 45.72
CA ALA A 29 -11.65 2.06 45.32
C ALA A 29 -11.56 1.73 43.82
N ALA A 30 -11.52 0.42 43.53
CA ALA A 30 -11.76 -0.13 42.22
C ALA A 30 -13.21 0.21 41.82
N GLY A 31 -13.40 1.40 41.26
CA GLY A 31 -14.69 1.92 40.81
C GLY A 31 -14.60 2.71 39.51
N GLY A 32 -13.47 2.65 38.81
CA GLY A 32 -13.34 3.16 37.46
C GLY A 32 -13.16 2.00 36.50
N GLY A 33 -14.23 1.61 35.80
CA GLY A 33 -14.09 0.75 34.62
C GLY A 33 -13.05 1.35 33.65
N PRO A 34 -12.39 0.53 32.80
CA PRO A 34 -11.35 1.01 31.90
C PRO A 34 -11.87 2.22 31.11
N ARG A 35 -11.24 3.38 31.29
CA ARG A 35 -11.53 4.58 30.51
C ARG A 35 -11.30 4.20 29.06
N ALA A 36 -12.37 4.06 28.28
CA ALA A 36 -12.29 3.59 26.89
C ALA A 36 -11.27 4.44 26.13
N THR A 37 -10.10 3.86 25.84
CA THR A 37 -9.06 4.53 25.07
C THR A 37 -9.59 4.73 23.66
N ARG A 38 -9.55 5.97 23.17
CA ARG A 38 -9.96 6.27 21.80
C ARG A 38 -9.16 5.42 20.81
N PRO A 39 -9.79 4.89 19.75
CA PRO A 39 -9.08 4.09 18.77
C PRO A 39 -8.07 4.95 18.01
N LYS A 40 -6.89 4.40 17.71
CA LYS A 40 -5.93 5.04 16.80
C LYS A 40 -6.38 4.95 15.34
N ALA A 41 -7.15 3.91 15.01
CA ALA A 41 -7.72 3.71 13.70
C ALA A 41 -8.98 2.84 13.77
N VAL A 42 -9.83 2.97 12.75
CA VAL A 42 -11.04 2.16 12.54
C VAL A 42 -11.06 1.64 11.11
N ALA A 43 -11.65 0.49 10.88
CA ALA A 43 -11.71 -0.14 9.55
C ALA A 43 -13.15 -0.25 9.05
N MET A 44 -13.30 -0.29 7.74
CA MET A 44 -14.54 -0.57 7.03
C MET A 44 -14.25 -1.66 6.00
N PRO A 45 -14.79 -2.89 6.17
CA PRO A 45 -14.66 -3.96 5.19
C PRO A 45 -15.22 -3.52 3.84
N VAL A 46 -14.56 -3.91 2.76
CA VAL A 46 -14.98 -3.63 1.38
C VAL A 46 -15.02 -4.94 0.60
N GLY A 47 -16.11 -5.21 -0.09
CA GLY A 47 -16.20 -6.26 -1.10
C GLY A 47 -16.28 -5.66 -2.49
N ARG A 48 -16.04 -6.47 -3.52
CA ARG A 48 -16.29 -6.12 -4.92
C ARG A 48 -17.55 -6.81 -5.40
N ASP A 49 -18.47 -6.06 -6.01
CA ASP A 49 -19.67 -6.62 -6.61
C ASP A 49 -19.33 -7.26 -7.98
N GLY A 50 -19.75 -8.51 -8.19
CA GLY A 50 -19.42 -9.23 -9.42
C GLY A 50 -20.11 -8.68 -10.67
N ALA A 51 -21.31 -8.11 -10.52
CA ALA A 51 -22.13 -7.67 -11.64
C ALA A 51 -21.80 -6.23 -12.05
N THR A 52 -21.71 -5.32 -11.09
CA THR A 52 -21.45 -3.89 -11.35
C THR A 52 -19.98 -3.53 -11.28
N ARG A 53 -19.12 -4.43 -10.77
CA ARG A 53 -17.70 -4.19 -10.46
C ARG A 53 -17.47 -3.07 -9.42
N GLN A 54 -18.51 -2.59 -8.77
CA GLN A 54 -18.43 -1.55 -7.75
C GLN A 54 -17.86 -2.10 -6.44
N TYR A 55 -17.21 -1.24 -5.67
CA TYR A 55 -16.70 -1.60 -4.35
C TYR A 55 -17.74 -1.22 -3.29
N VAL A 56 -18.15 -2.19 -2.47
CA VAL A 56 -19.23 -2.03 -1.49
C VAL A 56 -18.65 -2.15 -0.10
N ALA A 57 -18.73 -1.05 0.65
CA ALA A 57 -18.37 -1.00 2.05
C ALA A 57 -19.51 -1.50 2.95
N THR A 58 -19.15 -2.21 4.02
CA THR A 58 -20.10 -2.61 5.07
C THR A 58 -19.77 -1.93 6.39
N PHE A 59 -20.78 -1.36 7.04
CA PHE A 59 -20.63 -0.68 8.34
C PHE A 59 -21.89 -0.87 9.20
N GLN A 60 -21.86 -0.48 10.48
CA GLN A 60 -23.05 -0.53 11.34
C GLN A 60 -23.61 0.87 11.56
N GLN A 61 -24.92 1.03 11.44
CA GLN A 61 -25.62 2.30 11.69
C GLN A 61 -26.89 2.06 12.52
N ARG A 62 -27.54 3.15 12.97
CA ARG A 62 -28.85 3.17 13.63
C ARG A 62 -28.84 2.63 15.06
N THR A 63 -29.99 2.77 15.74
CA THR A 63 -30.30 2.12 17.01
C THR A 63 -31.67 1.44 16.93
N PRO A 64 -31.78 0.10 17.05
CA PRO A 64 -30.68 -0.87 17.20
C PRO A 64 -29.76 -0.90 15.97
N ARG A 65 -28.54 -1.41 16.16
CA ARG A 65 -27.52 -1.41 15.10
C ARG A 65 -27.92 -2.36 13.98
N VAL A 66 -27.86 -1.85 12.75
CA VAL A 66 -28.10 -2.61 11.52
C VAL A 66 -26.85 -2.54 10.66
N ALA A 67 -26.50 -3.66 10.01
CA ALA A 67 -25.45 -3.69 9.01
C ALA A 67 -25.95 -3.02 7.73
N MET A 68 -25.24 -1.98 7.30
CA MET A 68 -25.53 -1.17 6.12
C MET A 68 -24.48 -1.46 5.06
N LYS A 69 -24.89 -1.36 3.79
CA LYS A 69 -24.00 -1.44 2.63
C LYS A 69 -24.07 -0.15 1.83
N ALA A 70 -22.92 0.39 1.44
CA ALA A 70 -22.84 1.55 0.56
C ALA A 70 -21.71 1.39 -0.44
N VAL A 71 -21.90 1.89 -1.65
CA VAL A 71 -20.84 1.91 -2.67
C VAL A 71 -19.76 2.92 -2.24
N VAL A 72 -18.50 2.52 -2.31
CA VAL A 72 -17.36 3.36 -1.98
C VAL A 72 -17.13 4.36 -3.10
N ASP A 73 -17.19 5.65 -2.76
CA ASP A 73 -16.91 6.74 -3.69
C ASP A 73 -15.66 7.50 -3.25
N LEU A 74 -14.53 7.21 -3.88
CA LEU A 74 -13.24 7.78 -3.51
C LEU A 74 -13.18 9.29 -3.76
N SER A 75 -13.68 9.72 -4.91
CA SER A 75 -13.52 11.07 -5.43
C SER A 75 -14.88 11.61 -5.86
N GLY A 76 -15.87 11.48 -4.99
CA GLY A 76 -17.23 11.93 -5.31
C GLY A 76 -18.08 12.06 -4.05
N GLY A 77 -19.14 12.87 -4.17
CA GLY A 77 -20.05 13.22 -3.08
C GLY A 77 -19.41 14.04 -1.95
N ALA A 78 -20.25 14.82 -1.25
CA ALA A 78 -19.82 15.62 -0.10
C ALA A 78 -20.04 14.92 1.26
N THR A 79 -20.84 13.86 1.29
CA THR A 79 -21.30 13.16 2.49
C THR A 79 -21.46 11.66 2.23
N LEU A 80 -21.48 10.85 3.30
CA LEU A 80 -22.24 9.58 3.24
C LEU A 80 -23.69 9.93 2.93
N TRP A 81 -24.31 9.23 2.00
CA TRP A 81 -25.77 9.27 1.88
C TRP A 81 -26.35 7.86 1.92
N VAL A 82 -27.55 7.74 2.47
CA VAL A 82 -28.30 6.49 2.53
C VAL A 82 -29.76 6.72 2.18
N ASP A 83 -30.40 5.70 1.61
CA ASP A 83 -31.84 5.67 1.39
C ASP A 83 -32.56 5.70 2.73
N CYS A 84 -33.36 6.74 2.92
CA CYS A 84 -34.16 6.98 4.12
C CYS A 84 -35.67 6.95 3.84
N ASP A 85 -36.09 6.69 2.60
CA ASP A 85 -37.50 6.73 2.24
C ASP A 85 -38.29 5.70 3.03
N ALA A 86 -39.58 5.97 3.25
CA ALA A 86 -40.44 5.09 4.04
C ALA A 86 -40.49 3.66 3.48
N ALA A 87 -40.45 3.53 2.14
CA ALA A 87 -40.38 2.24 1.45
C ALA A 87 -39.08 1.47 1.74
N ALA A 88 -37.98 2.18 2.03
CA ALA A 88 -36.70 1.59 2.42
C ALA A 88 -36.66 1.13 3.89
N GLY A 89 -37.71 1.41 4.68
CA GLY A 89 -37.84 0.92 6.04
C GLY A 89 -36.79 1.46 7.01
N TYR A 90 -36.40 2.73 6.88
CA TYR A 90 -35.47 3.33 7.84
C TYR A 90 -36.11 3.41 9.24
N ALA A 91 -35.54 2.67 10.20
CA ALA A 91 -35.95 2.68 11.59
C ALA A 91 -34.74 2.86 12.51
N SER A 92 -34.77 3.89 13.35
CA SER A 92 -33.74 4.17 14.36
C SER A 92 -34.34 5.00 15.49
N SER A 93 -33.95 4.74 16.74
CA SER A 93 -34.33 5.57 17.88
C SER A 93 -33.35 6.71 18.17
N SER A 94 -32.23 6.78 17.43
CA SER A 94 -31.14 7.73 17.68
C SER A 94 -30.92 8.74 16.56
N TYR A 95 -31.73 8.72 15.49
CA TYR A 95 -31.60 9.72 14.45
C TYR A 95 -32.11 11.09 14.92
N ALA A 96 -31.50 12.16 14.43
CA ALA A 96 -31.95 13.52 14.65
C ALA A 96 -31.75 14.38 13.40
N GLY A 97 -32.72 15.24 13.10
CA GLY A 97 -32.59 16.23 12.04
C GLY A 97 -31.55 17.29 12.39
N VAL A 98 -30.68 17.64 11.44
CA VAL A 98 -29.75 18.77 11.63
C VAL A 98 -30.53 20.08 11.51
N PRO A 99 -30.59 20.94 12.53
CA PRO A 99 -31.40 22.16 12.46
C PRO A 99 -30.90 23.14 11.40
N CYS A 100 -31.82 23.85 10.75
CA CYS A 100 -31.46 24.93 9.82
C CYS A 100 -30.60 26.01 10.49
N GLY A 101 -29.61 26.54 9.77
CA GLY A 101 -28.69 27.57 10.27
C GLY A 101 -27.67 27.11 11.32
N SER A 102 -27.74 25.84 11.75
CA SER A 102 -26.76 25.25 12.66
C SER A 102 -25.35 25.21 12.04
N LYS A 103 -24.31 25.09 12.88
CA LYS A 103 -22.92 24.99 12.41
C LYS A 103 -22.73 23.84 11.40
N PRO A 104 -23.23 22.61 11.63
CA PRO A 104 -23.12 21.53 10.63
C PRO A 104 -23.85 21.86 9.33
N CYS A 105 -25.04 22.47 9.39
CA CYS A 105 -25.78 22.86 8.19
C CYS A 105 -25.02 23.87 7.31
N ARG A 106 -24.27 24.80 7.92
CA ARG A 106 -23.42 25.75 7.18
C ARG A 106 -22.20 25.11 6.49
N LEU A 107 -21.86 23.87 6.84
CA LEU A 107 -20.78 23.11 6.20
C LEU A 107 -21.27 22.23 5.04
N VAL A 108 -22.59 22.03 4.94
CA VAL A 108 -23.21 21.32 3.81
C VAL A 108 -23.09 22.21 2.58
N GLU A 109 -22.79 21.61 1.44
CA GLU A 109 -22.69 22.31 0.18
C GLU A 109 -24.07 22.71 -0.35
N SER A 110 -24.23 23.99 -0.67
CA SER A 110 -25.49 24.59 -1.13
C SER A 110 -26.70 24.17 -0.27
N PRO A 111 -26.65 24.42 1.06
CA PRO A 111 -27.66 23.93 1.98
C PRO A 111 -28.98 24.65 1.73
N SER A 112 -30.08 23.97 2.01
CA SER A 112 -31.40 24.60 2.10
C SER A 112 -32.10 24.13 3.37
N CYS A 113 -33.29 24.67 3.63
CA CYS A 113 -34.06 24.36 4.83
C CYS A 113 -35.39 23.72 4.43
N SER A 114 -35.73 22.59 5.02
CA SER A 114 -37.06 22.00 4.85
C SER A 114 -38.10 22.86 5.58
N TYR A 115 -39.15 23.24 4.86
CA TYR A 115 -40.24 24.04 5.42
C TYR A 115 -41.32 23.13 6.01
N ILE A 116 -42.16 23.70 6.89
CA ILE A 116 -43.17 22.97 7.68
C ILE A 116 -44.17 22.18 6.80
N ALA A 117 -44.39 22.62 5.56
CA ALA A 117 -45.29 21.99 4.59
C ALA A 117 -44.65 20.84 3.77
N SER A 118 -43.39 20.48 4.02
CA SER A 118 -42.70 19.44 3.20
C SER A 118 -43.19 18.03 3.49
N CYS A 119 -43.95 17.84 4.58
CA CYS A 119 -44.41 16.53 5.08
C CYS A 119 -45.92 16.37 5.18
N LEU A 120 -46.69 17.14 4.41
CA LEU A 120 -48.16 17.18 4.51
C LEU A 120 -48.78 15.78 4.48
N GLY A 121 -49.30 15.34 5.64
CA GLY A 121 -50.02 14.07 5.82
C GLY A 121 -49.16 12.83 6.10
N SER A 122 -47.84 12.94 6.10
CA SER A 122 -46.93 11.80 6.37
C SER A 122 -46.40 11.82 7.80
N PRO A 123 -46.25 10.65 8.47
CA PRO A 123 -45.61 10.59 9.78
C PRO A 123 -44.15 11.05 9.69
N PRO A 124 -43.59 11.67 10.75
CA PRO A 124 -42.19 12.07 10.77
C PRO A 124 -41.27 10.87 10.51
N SER A 125 -40.34 11.03 9.58
CA SER A 125 -39.32 10.04 9.23
C SER A 125 -38.02 10.78 8.89
N PRO A 126 -36.87 10.12 8.80
CA PRO A 126 -35.64 10.82 8.41
C PRO A 126 -35.73 11.47 7.02
N ALA A 127 -36.47 10.86 6.08
CA ALA A 127 -36.79 11.46 4.79
C ALA A 127 -37.76 12.65 4.90
N CYS A 128 -38.56 12.72 5.95
CA CYS A 128 -39.57 13.75 6.16
C CYS A 128 -39.48 14.44 7.52
N LEU A 129 -38.66 15.49 7.60
CA LEU A 129 -38.49 16.34 8.77
C LEU A 129 -38.69 17.81 8.43
N ASN A 130 -39.26 18.57 9.37
CA ASN A 130 -39.46 20.01 9.26
C ASN A 130 -38.29 20.78 9.90
N ARG A 131 -38.01 22.00 9.42
CA ARG A 131 -36.94 22.88 9.93
C ARG A 131 -35.57 22.20 9.99
N THR A 132 -35.34 21.29 9.05
CA THR A 132 -34.15 20.46 8.96
C THR A 132 -33.33 20.89 7.74
N CYS A 133 -32.01 20.91 7.90
CA CYS A 133 -31.08 21.20 6.84
C CYS A 133 -31.24 20.15 5.73
N THR A 134 -31.22 20.59 4.47
CA THR A 134 -31.22 19.67 3.32
C THR A 134 -29.91 19.81 2.55
N GLY A 135 -29.40 18.69 2.06
CA GLY A 135 -28.20 18.60 1.22
C GLY A 135 -28.47 17.79 -0.04
N HIS A 136 -27.44 17.68 -0.88
CA HIS A 136 -27.46 16.86 -2.08
C HIS A 136 -26.90 15.46 -1.76
N ALA A 137 -27.65 14.44 -2.15
CA ALA A 137 -27.19 13.08 -2.28
C ALA A 137 -26.92 12.84 -3.76
N GLU A 138 -25.71 12.37 -4.08
CA GLU A 138 -25.27 12.20 -5.47
C GLU A 138 -24.96 10.73 -5.71
N ASN A 139 -25.62 10.15 -6.71
CA ASN A 139 -25.18 8.90 -7.30
C ASN A 139 -24.20 9.22 -8.43
N THR A 140 -22.91 9.14 -8.13
CA THR A 140 -21.82 9.44 -9.08
C THR A 140 -21.58 8.33 -10.10
N VAL A 141 -22.20 7.15 -9.94
CA VAL A 141 -22.22 6.09 -10.96
C VAL A 141 -23.14 6.49 -12.11
N THR A 142 -24.31 7.04 -11.80
CA THR A 142 -25.33 7.43 -12.80
C THR A 142 -25.43 8.93 -13.03
N SER A 143 -24.53 9.71 -12.41
CA SER A 143 -24.54 11.18 -12.40
C SER A 143 -25.90 11.78 -11.98
N SER A 144 -26.64 11.08 -11.12
CA SER A 144 -27.96 11.49 -10.67
C SER A 144 -27.87 12.20 -9.32
N VAL A 145 -28.64 13.28 -9.14
CA VAL A 145 -28.63 14.07 -7.91
C VAL A 145 -30.04 14.10 -7.32
N GLY A 146 -30.13 13.81 -6.02
CA GLY A 146 -31.34 13.94 -5.24
C GLY A 146 -31.10 14.87 -4.06
N ARG A 147 -32.19 15.47 -3.58
CA ARG A 147 -32.16 16.34 -2.40
C ARG A 147 -32.84 15.62 -1.24
N GLY A 148 -32.28 15.73 -0.05
CA GLY A 148 -32.95 15.24 1.15
C GLY A 148 -32.38 15.80 2.43
N ASN A 149 -32.97 15.39 3.55
CA ASN A 149 -32.60 15.90 4.87
C ASN A 149 -31.20 15.45 5.26
N VAL A 150 -30.44 16.37 5.84
CA VAL A 150 -29.21 16.07 6.53
C VAL A 150 -29.57 15.72 7.96
N VAL A 151 -29.18 14.53 8.39
CA VAL A 151 -29.51 13.99 9.70
C VAL A 151 -28.22 13.50 10.37
N THR A 152 -28.29 13.30 11.68
CA THR A 152 -27.27 12.58 12.43
C THR A 152 -27.84 11.28 12.95
N ASP A 153 -27.04 10.23 12.97
CA ASP A 153 -27.37 8.97 13.65
C ASP A 153 -26.07 8.27 14.10
N VAL A 154 -26.20 7.17 14.81
CA VAL A 154 -25.09 6.31 15.23
C VAL A 154 -24.43 5.68 14.02
N LEU A 155 -23.10 5.83 13.88
CA LEU A 155 -22.25 5.05 12.98
C LEU A 155 -21.21 4.29 13.81
N SER A 156 -20.94 3.04 13.46
CA SER A 156 -19.99 2.20 14.20
C SER A 156 -19.12 1.35 13.29
N LEU A 157 -17.83 1.33 13.63
CA LEU A 157 -16.79 0.70 12.84
C LEU A 157 -15.88 -0.17 13.72
N PRO A 158 -15.42 -1.32 13.23
CA PRO A 158 -14.46 -2.17 13.95
C PRO A 158 -13.12 -1.46 14.18
N THR A 159 -12.52 -1.72 15.34
CA THR A 159 -11.16 -1.29 15.69
C THR A 159 -10.11 -2.38 15.48
N THR A 160 -10.55 -3.56 14.99
CA THR A 160 -9.72 -4.72 14.66
C THR A 160 -10.17 -5.33 13.33
N PHE A 161 -9.25 -5.90 12.53
CA PHE A 161 -9.56 -6.43 11.20
C PHE A 161 -8.49 -7.44 10.74
N PRO A 162 -8.83 -8.44 9.92
CA PRO A 162 -9.83 -9.43 10.28
C PRO A 162 -9.36 -10.12 11.57
N SER A 163 -10.26 -10.33 12.52
CA SER A 163 -10.02 -11.24 13.66
C SER A 163 -10.47 -12.66 13.27
N ALA A 164 -9.74 -13.70 13.67
CA ALA A 164 -10.18 -15.10 13.49
C ALA A 164 -11.44 -15.41 14.33
N PRO A 165 -12.26 -16.40 13.92
CA PRO A 165 -13.54 -16.10 13.26
C PRO A 165 -14.46 -15.20 14.10
N VAL A 166 -14.92 -14.11 13.47
CA VAL A 166 -16.18 -13.35 13.65
C VAL A 166 -16.88 -13.42 15.03
N ARG A 167 -16.16 -13.33 16.15
CA ARG A 167 -16.73 -12.60 17.28
C ARG A 167 -16.60 -11.13 16.92
N GLN A 168 -17.74 -10.44 16.81
CA GLN A 168 -17.80 -9.01 16.47
C GLN A 168 -16.74 -8.28 17.32
N GLY A 169 -15.66 -7.88 16.65
CA GLY A 169 -14.54 -7.22 17.31
C GLY A 169 -15.03 -5.93 17.97
N PRO A 170 -14.24 -5.35 18.89
CA PRO A 170 -14.60 -4.08 19.50
C PRO A 170 -14.95 -3.04 18.44
N LEU A 171 -16.08 -2.36 18.65
CA LEU A 171 -16.58 -1.31 17.77
C LEU A 171 -16.30 0.06 18.40
N ALA A 172 -15.77 0.98 17.60
CA ALA A 172 -15.78 2.39 17.91
C ALA A 172 -17.06 3.02 17.37
N THR A 173 -17.69 3.89 18.14
CA THR A 173 -19.00 4.48 17.83
C THR A 173 -18.89 5.99 17.69
N ALA A 174 -19.34 6.51 16.54
CA ALA A 174 -19.64 7.92 16.32
C ALA A 174 -21.14 8.12 16.60
N PRO A 175 -21.54 8.71 17.74
CA PRO A 175 -22.93 8.71 18.19
C PRO A 175 -23.85 9.65 17.41
N ALA A 176 -23.29 10.66 16.74
CA ALA A 176 -24.02 11.64 15.95
C ALA A 176 -23.28 11.89 14.63
N PHE A 177 -23.06 10.83 13.86
CA PHE A 177 -22.44 10.91 12.55
C PHE A 177 -23.40 11.56 11.55
N LEU A 178 -22.94 12.58 10.82
CA LEU A 178 -23.78 13.35 9.91
C LEU A 178 -23.77 12.71 8.52
N PHE A 179 -24.95 12.56 7.93
CA PHE A 179 -25.11 12.02 6.57
C PHE A 179 -26.37 12.60 5.91
N THR A 180 -26.47 12.46 4.59
CA THR A 180 -27.63 12.93 3.82
C THR A 180 -28.59 11.77 3.56
N CYS A 181 -29.88 11.98 3.77
CA CYS A 181 -30.91 11.06 3.31
C CYS A 181 -31.14 11.26 1.81
N GLY A 182 -30.94 10.22 1.02
CA GLY A 182 -31.24 10.21 -0.42
C GLY A 182 -32.58 9.52 -0.71
N PRO A 183 -33.29 9.90 -1.79
CA PRO A 183 -34.48 9.18 -2.23
C PRO A 183 -34.11 7.82 -2.85
N THR A 184 -35.03 6.85 -2.81
CA THR A 184 -34.83 5.50 -3.35
C THR A 184 -34.44 5.50 -4.84
N SER A 185 -34.90 6.49 -5.62
CA SER A 185 -34.51 6.60 -7.04
C SER A 185 -33.00 6.71 -7.26
N LEU A 186 -32.24 7.22 -6.28
CA LEU A 186 -30.78 7.30 -6.37
C LEU A 186 -30.09 5.95 -6.20
N THR A 187 -30.75 4.89 -5.71
CA THR A 187 -30.10 3.58 -5.59
C THR A 187 -30.03 2.84 -6.93
N GLN A 188 -30.67 3.36 -7.98
CA GLN A 188 -30.60 2.78 -9.31
C GLN A 188 -29.14 2.72 -9.82
N GLY A 189 -28.73 1.55 -10.32
CA GLY A 189 -27.37 1.32 -10.82
C GLY A 189 -26.33 1.02 -9.73
N LEU A 190 -26.68 1.07 -8.44
CA LEU A 190 -25.78 0.62 -7.37
C LEU A 190 -25.80 -0.92 -7.25
N ALA A 191 -24.73 -1.46 -6.69
CA ALA A 191 -24.57 -2.88 -6.39
C ALA A 191 -25.72 -3.43 -5.54
N ALA A 192 -26.02 -4.71 -5.71
CA ALA A 192 -27.17 -5.34 -5.05
C ALA A 192 -27.10 -5.20 -3.53
N GLY A 193 -28.16 -4.62 -2.95
CA GLY A 193 -28.28 -4.39 -1.52
C GLY A 193 -27.48 -3.19 -0.98
N ALA A 194 -26.78 -2.43 -1.82
CA ALA A 194 -26.25 -1.13 -1.43
C ALA A 194 -27.39 -0.12 -1.34
N THR A 195 -27.51 0.55 -0.19
CA THR A 195 -28.58 1.53 0.09
C THR A 195 -28.05 2.95 0.09
N GLY A 196 -26.95 3.23 -0.62
CA GLY A 196 -26.28 4.52 -0.56
C GLY A 196 -24.83 4.51 -1.04
N MET A 197 -24.15 5.64 -0.86
CA MET A 197 -22.73 5.79 -1.21
C MET A 197 -21.92 6.40 -0.07
N ALA A 198 -20.76 5.81 0.20
CA ALA A 198 -19.82 6.22 1.23
C ALA A 198 -18.69 7.06 0.61
N SER A 199 -18.83 8.38 0.69
CA SER A 199 -17.83 9.31 0.19
C SER A 199 -16.55 9.30 1.04
N LEU A 200 -15.42 9.06 0.37
CA LEU A 200 -14.07 9.19 0.90
C LEU A 200 -13.38 10.48 0.42
N SER A 201 -14.12 11.40 -0.19
CA SER A 201 -13.59 12.64 -0.76
C SER A 201 -12.96 13.56 0.29
N ARG A 202 -12.37 14.66 -0.18
CA ARG A 202 -11.79 15.72 0.68
C ARG A 202 -12.85 16.64 1.30
N ALA A 203 -14.14 16.38 1.06
CA ALA A 203 -15.22 17.19 1.59
C ALA A 203 -15.22 17.16 3.12
N ARG A 204 -15.64 18.28 3.74
CA ARG A 204 -15.61 18.45 5.21
C ARG A 204 -16.54 17.49 5.94
N LEU A 205 -17.54 16.96 5.24
CA LEU A 205 -18.55 16.06 5.76
C LEU A 205 -18.42 14.63 5.16
N ALA A 206 -17.34 14.33 4.43
CA ALA A 206 -17.01 12.97 4.01
C ALA A 206 -16.51 12.13 5.19
N LEU A 207 -16.47 10.80 5.03
CA LEU A 207 -16.06 9.87 6.10
C LEU A 207 -14.68 10.21 6.70
N PRO A 208 -13.61 10.47 5.90
CA PRO A 208 -12.27 10.72 6.46
C PRO A 208 -12.26 11.93 7.41
N ALA A 209 -12.93 13.03 7.03
CA ALA A 209 -12.95 14.26 7.83
C ALA A 209 -13.75 14.09 9.13
N GLN A 210 -14.94 13.48 9.05
CA GLN A 210 -15.81 13.30 10.22
C GLN A 210 -15.24 12.30 11.22
N LEU A 211 -14.69 11.17 10.75
CA LEU A 211 -14.13 10.14 11.62
C LEU A 211 -12.85 10.62 12.31
N ALA A 212 -11.97 11.33 11.60
CA ALA A 212 -10.79 11.96 12.19
C ALA A 212 -11.17 12.96 13.30
N GLY A 213 -12.18 13.80 13.07
CA GLY A 213 -12.68 14.73 14.08
C GLY A 213 -13.30 14.02 15.29
N THR A 214 -14.08 12.96 15.06
CA THR A 214 -14.79 12.21 16.10
C THR A 214 -13.84 11.42 17.00
N PHE A 215 -12.92 10.67 16.40
CA PHE A 215 -12.01 9.78 17.12
C PHE A 215 -10.66 10.41 17.46
N ARG A 216 -10.35 11.60 16.92
CA ARG A 216 -9.12 12.38 17.15
C ARG A 216 -7.83 11.67 16.72
N PHE A 217 -7.87 11.01 15.58
CA PHE A 217 -6.69 10.53 14.85
C PHE A 217 -6.36 11.47 13.67
N SER A 218 -5.19 11.31 13.05
CA SER A 218 -4.81 12.10 11.87
C SER A 218 -5.80 11.94 10.72
N ARG A 219 -6.04 13.02 9.97
CA ARG A 219 -6.90 13.03 8.78
C ARG A 219 -6.22 12.32 7.61
N LYS A 220 -6.13 11.00 7.70
CA LYS A 220 -5.61 10.10 6.69
C LYS A 220 -6.44 8.84 6.64
N PHE A 221 -6.44 8.18 5.49
CA PHE A 221 -7.03 6.86 5.35
C PHE A 221 -6.23 6.01 4.36
N ALA A 222 -6.31 4.70 4.51
CA ALA A 222 -5.80 3.74 3.57
C ALA A 222 -6.94 3.03 2.85
N LEU A 223 -6.77 2.78 1.56
CA LEU A 223 -7.66 2.04 0.69
C LEU A 223 -6.88 0.84 0.14
N CYS A 224 -7.42 -0.36 0.31
CA CYS A 224 -6.91 -1.59 -0.30
C CYS A 224 -8.10 -2.30 -0.95
N LEU A 225 -8.25 -2.15 -2.26
CA LEU A 225 -9.37 -2.71 -3.02
C LEU A 225 -9.11 -4.18 -3.32
N PRO A 226 -10.10 -5.07 -3.14
CA PRO A 226 -9.94 -6.47 -3.47
C PRO A 226 -10.13 -6.70 -4.97
N SER A 227 -9.38 -7.67 -5.50
CA SER A 227 -9.61 -8.24 -6.82
C SER A 227 -10.76 -9.27 -6.81
N VAL A 228 -10.81 -10.11 -5.78
CA VAL A 228 -11.78 -11.21 -5.61
C VAL A 228 -12.38 -11.27 -4.20
N ASP A 229 -11.54 -11.25 -3.16
CA ASP A 229 -11.95 -11.48 -1.77
C ASP A 229 -12.47 -10.20 -1.07
N ALA A 230 -11.98 -9.95 0.15
CA ALA A 230 -12.28 -8.78 0.94
C ALA A 230 -11.11 -7.79 0.89
N GLY A 231 -11.44 -6.53 0.72
CA GLY A 231 -10.55 -5.40 0.94
C GLY A 231 -11.00 -4.59 2.15
N VAL A 232 -10.42 -3.41 2.28
CA VAL A 232 -10.59 -2.59 3.48
C VAL A 232 -10.34 -1.12 3.21
N VAL A 233 -11.13 -0.26 3.87
CA VAL A 233 -10.80 1.14 4.10
C VAL A 233 -10.42 1.29 5.56
N VAL A 234 -9.28 1.92 5.85
CA VAL A 234 -8.79 2.12 7.21
C VAL A 234 -8.62 3.61 7.47
N PHE A 235 -9.32 4.15 8.46
CA PHE A 235 -9.24 5.55 8.83
C PHE A 235 -8.33 5.73 10.04
N GLY A 236 -7.41 6.70 9.99
CA GLY A 236 -6.55 7.09 11.10
C GLY A 236 -5.15 6.48 11.09
N ASP A 237 -4.54 6.42 12.28
CA ASP A 237 -3.14 6.08 12.52
C ASP A 237 -2.92 4.56 12.64
N ALA A 238 -3.26 3.83 11.58
CA ALA A 238 -3.02 2.40 11.49
C ALA A 238 -1.56 2.07 11.13
N ARG A 239 -1.10 0.90 11.57
CA ARG A 239 0.04 0.21 10.95
C ARG A 239 -0.48 -0.67 9.83
N TYR A 240 0.24 -0.71 8.72
CA TYR A 240 -0.17 -1.49 7.56
C TYR A 240 0.42 -2.90 7.59
N VAL A 241 -0.22 -3.77 8.39
CA VAL A 241 0.26 -5.13 8.61
C VAL A 241 -0.40 -6.11 7.64
N PHE A 242 0.41 -6.81 6.85
CA PHE A 242 -0.03 -7.90 5.97
C PHE A 242 0.74 -9.15 6.35
N ASP A 243 0.02 -10.24 6.63
CA ASP A 243 0.64 -11.52 7.02
C ASP A 243 1.68 -11.42 8.16
N GLY A 244 1.44 -10.49 9.10
CA GLY A 244 2.32 -10.24 10.25
C GLY A 244 3.49 -9.28 10.00
N MET A 245 3.72 -8.84 8.75
CA MET A 245 4.76 -7.88 8.40
C MET A 245 4.20 -6.46 8.27
N ASP A 246 4.92 -5.46 8.79
CA ASP A 246 4.52 -4.05 8.75
C ASP A 246 5.12 -3.34 7.52
N HIS A 247 4.26 -2.90 6.60
CA HIS A 247 4.63 -2.24 5.36
C HIS A 247 4.55 -0.71 5.45
N SER A 248 4.34 -0.13 6.64
CA SER A 248 4.14 1.31 6.80
C SER A 248 5.29 2.18 6.30
N ASN A 249 6.52 1.65 6.33
CA ASN A 249 7.73 2.37 5.92
C ASN A 249 8.18 2.05 4.48
N SER A 250 7.45 1.22 3.75
CA SER A 250 7.82 0.75 2.40
C SER A 250 7.07 1.49 1.28
N LEU A 251 6.26 2.48 1.63
CA LEU A 251 5.44 3.25 0.69
C LEU A 251 6.27 4.29 -0.07
N LEU A 252 5.98 4.42 -1.36
CA LEU A 252 6.40 5.55 -2.18
C LEU A 252 5.33 6.63 -2.11
N TYR A 253 5.72 7.91 -2.27
CA TYR A 253 4.80 9.04 -2.13
C TYR A 253 4.79 9.94 -3.35
N THR A 254 3.59 10.34 -3.76
CA THR A 254 3.32 11.36 -4.77
C THR A 254 2.42 12.45 -4.18
N PRO A 255 2.62 13.74 -4.54
CA PRO A 255 1.72 14.80 -4.09
C PRO A 255 0.28 14.58 -4.56
N LEU A 256 -0.69 14.83 -3.68
CA LEU A 256 -2.09 15.00 -4.07
C LEU A 256 -2.28 16.43 -4.52
N ILE A 257 -2.63 16.61 -5.79
CA ILE A 257 -2.84 17.94 -6.36
C ILE A 257 -4.31 18.35 -6.20
N THR A 258 -4.52 19.64 -5.99
CA THR A 258 -5.85 20.25 -6.05
C THR A 258 -5.90 21.01 -7.35
N ARG A 259 -6.87 20.71 -8.20
CA ARG A 259 -7.11 21.49 -9.41
C ARG A 259 -7.44 22.92 -8.99
N THR A 260 -6.78 23.90 -9.59
CA THR A 260 -6.87 25.32 -9.17
C THR A 260 -8.16 25.97 -9.67
N THR A 261 -8.75 25.40 -10.73
CA THR A 261 -9.93 25.93 -11.43
C THR A 261 -11.24 25.55 -10.74
N ASP A 262 -11.27 24.47 -9.97
CA ASP A 262 -12.41 24.06 -9.17
C ASP A 262 -11.95 23.64 -7.77
N ARG A 263 -12.70 24.04 -6.73
CA ARG A 263 -12.44 23.56 -5.36
C ARG A 263 -12.90 22.11 -5.20
N SER A 264 -12.57 21.26 -6.18
CA SER A 264 -12.99 19.87 -6.22
C SER A 264 -12.48 19.13 -4.99
N SER A 265 -13.36 18.31 -4.43
CA SER A 265 -13.05 17.43 -3.31
C SER A 265 -12.41 16.11 -3.75
N GLU A 266 -12.15 15.96 -5.05
CA GLU A 266 -11.60 14.77 -5.68
C GLU A 266 -10.09 14.64 -5.46
N TYR A 267 -9.59 13.44 -5.73
CA TYR A 267 -8.17 13.10 -5.64
C TYR A 267 -7.52 13.08 -7.01
N PHE A 268 -6.54 13.95 -7.18
CA PHE A 268 -5.70 14.00 -8.36
C PHE A 268 -4.22 13.78 -7.99
N ILE A 269 -3.49 13.15 -8.92
CA ILE A 269 -2.03 13.03 -8.90
C ILE A 269 -1.46 13.55 -10.23
N SER A 270 -0.16 13.88 -10.26
CA SER A 270 0.49 14.31 -11.51
C SER A 270 1.17 13.13 -12.21
N LEU A 271 0.50 12.59 -13.23
CA LEU A 271 1.11 11.65 -14.17
C LEU A 271 2.02 12.42 -15.13
N LYS A 272 3.28 11.98 -15.27
CA LYS A 272 4.29 12.65 -16.12
C LYS A 272 4.57 11.89 -17.40
N ARG A 273 4.53 10.56 -17.38
CA ARG A 273 4.71 9.72 -18.56
C ARG A 273 4.11 8.34 -18.34
N VAL A 274 3.74 7.72 -19.44
CA VAL A 274 3.39 6.29 -19.53
C VAL A 274 4.53 5.61 -20.28
N VAL A 275 5.01 4.48 -19.76
CA VAL A 275 6.07 3.68 -20.37
C VAL A 275 5.54 2.28 -20.64
N VAL A 276 5.81 1.77 -21.84
CA VAL A 276 5.50 0.40 -22.27
C VAL A 276 6.79 -0.22 -22.79
N ASP A 277 7.28 -1.28 -22.14
CA ASP A 277 8.57 -1.95 -22.43
C ASP A 277 9.75 -0.98 -22.55
N ASP A 278 9.96 -0.19 -21.50
CA ASP A 278 11.01 0.84 -21.41
C ASP A 278 10.93 1.95 -22.47
N ARG A 279 9.86 1.97 -23.29
CA ARG A 279 9.60 3.02 -24.28
C ARG A 279 8.52 3.97 -23.80
N ALA A 280 8.86 5.25 -23.70
CA ALA A 280 7.89 6.28 -23.37
C ALA A 280 6.84 6.42 -24.49
N VAL A 281 5.57 6.38 -24.11
CA VAL A 281 4.46 6.65 -25.02
C VAL A 281 4.40 8.16 -25.28
N PRO A 282 4.40 8.61 -26.55
CA PRO A 282 4.31 10.03 -26.86
C PRO A 282 2.89 10.54 -26.55
N LEU A 283 2.77 11.33 -25.49
CA LEU A 283 1.51 11.91 -25.02
C LEU A 283 1.57 13.44 -25.03
N ASN A 284 0.42 14.09 -25.22
CA ASN A 284 0.33 15.53 -25.11
C ASN A 284 0.45 15.97 -23.65
N ALA A 285 1.54 16.65 -23.30
CA ALA A 285 1.82 17.09 -21.94
C ALA A 285 0.73 18.01 -21.37
N THR A 286 0.09 18.84 -22.21
CA THR A 286 -0.96 19.77 -21.73
C THR A 286 -2.20 19.04 -21.23
N LEU A 287 -2.52 17.87 -21.79
CA LEU A 287 -3.61 17.02 -21.29
C LEU A 287 -3.26 16.40 -19.93
N LEU A 288 -1.99 16.05 -19.71
CA LEU A 288 -1.52 15.48 -18.44
C LEU A 288 -1.42 16.53 -17.31
N ASP A 289 -1.16 17.79 -17.66
CA ASP A 289 -1.06 18.89 -16.69
C ASP A 289 -2.39 19.22 -15.99
N VAL A 290 -3.54 18.79 -16.56
CA VAL A 290 -4.86 18.86 -15.91
C VAL A 290 -4.91 18.01 -14.64
N GLY A 291 -4.09 16.97 -14.57
CA GLY A 291 -4.05 16.01 -13.46
C GLY A 291 -4.76 14.70 -13.78
N THR A 292 -4.38 13.66 -13.04
CA THR A 292 -4.94 12.31 -13.16
C THR A 292 -5.83 12.01 -11.97
N LYS A 293 -7.13 11.80 -12.22
CA LYS A 293 -8.12 11.48 -11.18
C LYS A 293 -8.01 10.02 -10.75
N LEU A 294 -8.21 9.75 -9.46
CA LEU A 294 -8.41 8.41 -8.92
C LEU A 294 -9.91 8.18 -8.67
N SER A 295 -10.49 7.10 -9.18
CA SER A 295 -11.94 6.85 -9.11
C SER A 295 -12.25 5.39 -8.77
N THR A 296 -13.15 5.17 -7.80
CA THR A 296 -13.68 3.83 -7.47
C THR A 296 -15.04 3.55 -8.10
N VAL A 297 -15.69 4.56 -8.68
CA VAL A 297 -16.97 4.42 -9.40
C VAL A 297 -16.77 4.18 -10.89
N SER A 298 -15.56 4.42 -11.40
CA SER A 298 -15.11 3.99 -12.73
C SER A 298 -14.44 2.61 -12.60
N PRO A 299 -15.03 1.52 -13.11
CA PRO A 299 -14.46 0.18 -12.95
C PRO A 299 -13.09 0.03 -13.59
N TYR A 300 -12.89 0.66 -14.75
CA TYR A 300 -11.67 0.59 -15.55
C TYR A 300 -11.08 2.00 -15.74
N THR A 301 -9.80 2.04 -16.13
CA THR A 301 -9.11 3.30 -16.41
C THR A 301 -9.67 3.93 -17.68
N VAL A 302 -10.10 5.19 -17.59
CA VAL A 302 -10.66 5.96 -18.69
C VAL A 302 -9.61 6.94 -19.20
N LEU A 303 -9.37 6.94 -20.50
CA LEU A 303 -8.38 7.79 -21.16
C LEU A 303 -9.06 8.63 -22.23
N GLU A 304 -8.72 9.91 -22.32
CA GLU A 304 -9.06 10.75 -23.47
C GLU A 304 -8.58 10.08 -24.77
N THR A 305 -9.36 10.21 -25.84
CA THR A 305 -9.17 9.47 -27.10
C THR A 305 -7.73 9.46 -27.61
N SER A 306 -7.03 10.60 -27.67
CA SER A 306 -5.65 10.65 -28.16
C SER A 306 -4.67 9.88 -27.25
N ILE A 307 -4.87 9.92 -25.93
CA ILE A 307 -4.10 9.15 -24.95
C ILE A 307 -4.43 7.66 -25.08
N HIS A 308 -5.72 7.33 -25.20
CA HIS A 308 -6.22 5.97 -25.37
C HIS A 308 -5.59 5.30 -26.60
N GLU A 309 -5.65 5.96 -27.75
CA GLU A 309 -5.05 5.46 -29.00
C GLU A 309 -3.54 5.28 -28.90
N ALA A 310 -2.82 6.23 -28.26
CA ALA A 310 -1.38 6.13 -28.10
C ALA A 310 -0.97 4.94 -27.21
N VAL A 311 -1.68 4.75 -26.09
CA VAL A 311 -1.43 3.66 -25.14
C VAL A 311 -1.78 2.30 -25.75
N THR A 312 -2.97 2.16 -26.36
CA THR A 312 -3.40 0.91 -26.99
C THR A 312 -2.49 0.51 -28.15
N ARG A 313 -2.02 1.48 -28.95
CA ARG A 313 -1.06 1.24 -30.05
C ARG A 313 0.29 0.75 -29.53
N ALA A 314 0.83 1.38 -28.49
CA ALA A 314 2.09 0.97 -27.87
C ALA A 314 1.99 -0.44 -27.27
N PHE A 315 0.92 -0.70 -26.52
CA PHE A 315 0.66 -2.01 -25.92
C PHE A 315 0.49 -3.10 -26.98
N ALA A 316 -0.22 -2.80 -28.07
CA ALA A 316 -0.37 -3.73 -29.19
C ALA A 316 0.94 -4.12 -29.88
N ALA A 317 1.84 -3.16 -30.08
CA ALA A 317 3.15 -3.44 -30.68
C ALA A 317 3.99 -4.36 -29.79
N SER A 318 3.91 -4.17 -28.47
CA SER A 318 4.57 -5.04 -27.48
C SER A 318 3.99 -6.47 -27.51
N MET A 319 2.67 -6.61 -27.42
CA MET A 319 2.02 -7.93 -27.45
C MET A 319 2.27 -8.70 -28.76
N ALA A 320 2.34 -7.99 -29.89
CA ALA A 320 2.70 -8.58 -31.18
C ALA A 320 4.15 -9.11 -31.20
N THR A 321 5.08 -8.40 -30.56
CA THR A 321 6.48 -8.83 -30.43
C THR A 321 6.58 -10.10 -29.57
N ALA A 322 5.72 -10.24 -28.57
CA ALA A 322 5.60 -11.44 -27.74
C ALA A 322 4.84 -12.60 -28.42
N GLY A 323 4.34 -12.42 -29.65
CA GLY A 323 3.62 -13.46 -30.38
C GLY A 323 2.25 -13.82 -29.81
N ILE A 324 1.63 -12.94 -29.02
CA ILE A 324 0.31 -13.19 -28.43
C ILE A 324 -0.80 -12.80 -29.43
N PRO A 325 -1.66 -13.74 -29.88
CA PRO A 325 -2.68 -13.46 -30.89
C PRO A 325 -3.78 -12.53 -30.37
N ARG A 326 -4.22 -11.59 -31.21
CA ARG A 326 -5.45 -10.82 -30.98
C ARG A 326 -6.68 -11.68 -31.21
N VAL A 327 -7.72 -11.43 -30.43
CA VAL A 327 -9.08 -11.97 -30.62
C VAL A 327 -10.06 -10.82 -30.83
N PRO A 328 -11.31 -11.08 -31.25
CA PRO A 328 -12.32 -10.04 -31.37
C PRO A 328 -12.45 -9.23 -30.07
N ALA A 329 -12.63 -7.92 -30.22
CA ALA A 329 -12.86 -7.01 -29.12
C ALA A 329 -14.11 -7.41 -28.32
N VAL A 330 -14.01 -7.37 -26.99
CA VAL A 330 -15.13 -7.63 -26.08
C VAL A 330 -15.43 -6.35 -25.34
N ALA A 331 -16.63 -5.80 -25.56
CA ALA A 331 -17.04 -4.55 -24.93
C ALA A 331 -16.88 -4.61 -23.40
N PRO A 332 -16.40 -3.54 -22.76
CA PRO A 332 -16.12 -2.21 -23.32
C PRO A 332 -14.70 -2.04 -23.91
N PHE A 333 -13.92 -3.11 -24.09
CA PHE A 333 -12.51 -3.04 -24.48
C PHE A 333 -12.33 -3.17 -25.98
N GLU A 334 -11.37 -2.41 -26.53
CA GLU A 334 -11.00 -2.47 -27.95
C GLU A 334 -9.92 -3.50 -28.25
N LEU A 335 -9.09 -3.82 -27.25
CA LEU A 335 -7.87 -4.60 -27.46
C LEU A 335 -7.89 -5.87 -26.60
N CYS A 336 -8.23 -6.99 -27.24
CA CYS A 336 -8.33 -8.30 -26.62
C CYS A 336 -7.39 -9.32 -27.26
N TYR A 337 -6.92 -10.25 -26.43
CA TYR A 337 -5.97 -11.30 -26.79
C TYR A 337 -6.45 -12.67 -26.35
N ASP A 338 -5.91 -13.71 -26.99
CA ASP A 338 -6.16 -15.10 -26.60
C ASP A 338 -5.50 -15.38 -25.24
N GLY A 339 -6.32 -15.45 -24.18
CA GLY A 339 -5.84 -15.68 -22.82
C GLY A 339 -5.16 -17.03 -22.64
N SER A 340 -5.43 -18.02 -23.49
CA SER A 340 -4.76 -19.34 -23.44
C SER A 340 -3.28 -19.28 -23.86
N LYS A 341 -2.87 -18.19 -24.51
CA LYS A 341 -1.48 -17.94 -24.95
C LYS A 341 -0.70 -17.08 -23.96
N VAL A 342 -1.35 -16.53 -22.94
CA VAL A 342 -0.69 -15.76 -21.89
C VAL A 342 -0.38 -16.70 -20.73
N GLU A 343 0.91 -16.86 -20.42
CA GLU A 343 1.34 -17.68 -19.30
C GLU A 343 0.80 -17.13 -17.98
N SER A 344 0.63 -18.00 -16.99
CA SER A 344 0.34 -17.59 -15.62
C SER A 344 1.63 -17.56 -14.82
N SER A 345 1.80 -16.53 -14.00
CA SER A 345 2.91 -16.42 -13.06
C SER A 345 2.93 -17.63 -12.12
N ALA A 346 4.08 -18.30 -12.02
CA ALA A 346 4.25 -19.44 -11.12
C ALA A 346 4.10 -19.07 -9.63
N ILE A 347 4.24 -17.78 -9.29
CA ILE A 347 4.15 -17.28 -7.91
C ILE A 347 2.72 -16.86 -7.57
N THR A 348 2.06 -16.15 -8.49
CA THR A 348 0.78 -15.48 -8.21
C THR A 348 -0.42 -16.12 -8.88
N GLY A 349 -0.20 -16.98 -9.88
CA GLY A 349 -1.27 -17.51 -10.74
C GLY A 349 -1.92 -16.46 -11.65
N GLU A 350 -1.43 -15.21 -11.62
CA GLU A 350 -1.95 -14.10 -12.42
C GLU A 350 -1.37 -14.10 -13.83
N PRO A 351 -2.05 -13.47 -14.81
CA PRO A 351 -1.52 -13.33 -16.17
C PRO A 351 -0.13 -12.69 -16.16
N ALA A 352 0.87 -13.45 -16.58
CA ALA A 352 2.24 -12.98 -16.78
C ALA A 352 2.34 -12.28 -18.14
N VAL A 353 1.70 -11.11 -18.20
CA VAL A 353 1.72 -10.27 -19.39
C VAL A 353 3.18 -9.86 -19.65
N PRO A 354 3.76 -10.15 -20.83
CA PRO A 354 5.16 -9.91 -21.13
C PRO A 354 5.48 -8.42 -21.35
N VAL A 355 4.57 -7.54 -20.92
CA VAL A 355 4.64 -6.10 -21.10
C VAL A 355 4.95 -5.44 -19.77
N VAL A 356 6.01 -4.63 -19.74
CA VAL A 356 6.32 -3.77 -18.61
C VAL A 356 5.56 -2.47 -18.79
N PHE A 357 4.56 -2.23 -17.92
CA PHE A 357 3.74 -1.02 -17.97
C PHE A 357 3.96 -0.17 -16.71
N GLU A 358 4.50 1.04 -16.89
CA GLU A 358 4.83 1.94 -15.79
C GLU A 358 4.13 3.29 -15.94
N LEU A 359 3.50 3.74 -14.86
CA LEU A 359 2.99 5.09 -14.72
C LEU A 359 3.99 5.91 -13.90
N TYR A 360 4.65 6.88 -14.50
CA TYR A 360 5.56 7.74 -13.74
C TYR A 360 4.82 8.92 -13.17
N VAL A 361 4.67 8.90 -11.87
CA VAL A 361 4.01 9.96 -11.11
C VAL A 361 5.07 10.89 -10.52
N GLN A 362 4.71 12.15 -10.31
CA GLN A 362 5.59 13.09 -9.61
C GLN A 362 5.96 12.54 -8.22
N SER A 363 7.25 12.53 -7.87
CA SER A 363 7.73 12.02 -6.58
C SER A 363 8.03 13.15 -5.59
N GLU A 364 7.85 12.90 -4.30
CA GLU A 364 8.41 13.76 -3.23
C GLU A 364 9.92 13.53 -3.01
N ALA A 365 10.49 12.42 -3.49
CA ALA A 365 11.90 12.09 -3.33
C ALA A 365 12.80 12.71 -4.42
N ARG A 366 14.12 12.74 -4.18
CA ARG A 366 15.15 13.44 -5.00
C ARG A 366 15.22 13.04 -6.49
N SER A 367 14.59 11.94 -6.89
CA SER A 367 14.31 11.63 -8.30
C SER A 367 12.91 12.16 -8.63
N LYS A 368 12.80 13.16 -9.50
CA LYS A 368 11.58 13.97 -9.76
C LYS A 368 10.30 13.16 -10.06
N VAL A 369 10.41 11.88 -10.40
CA VAL A 369 9.31 10.96 -10.70
C VAL A 369 9.54 9.58 -10.05
N ALA A 370 8.46 8.92 -9.64
CA ALA A 370 8.45 7.56 -9.12
C ALA A 370 7.63 6.65 -10.06
N PRO A 371 8.13 5.44 -10.39
CA PRO A 371 7.35 4.49 -11.16
C PRO A 371 6.28 3.86 -10.27
N TRP A 372 5.04 3.91 -10.73
CA TRP A 372 3.97 3.01 -10.31
C TRP A 372 3.92 1.88 -11.33
N MET A 373 4.43 0.72 -10.93
CA MET A 373 4.38 -0.51 -11.73
C MET A 373 2.96 -1.04 -11.79
N VAL A 374 2.42 -1.20 -13.00
CA VAL A 374 1.10 -1.80 -13.21
C VAL A 374 1.29 -3.28 -13.52
N SER A 375 0.78 -4.14 -12.65
CA SER A 375 0.87 -5.59 -12.86
C SER A 375 -0.04 -6.03 -14.02
N GLY A 376 0.27 -7.18 -14.63
CA GLY A 376 -0.61 -7.79 -15.64
C GLY A 376 -2.05 -7.99 -15.15
N ALA A 377 -2.23 -8.32 -13.86
CA ALA A 377 -3.54 -8.47 -13.23
C ALA A 377 -4.35 -7.16 -13.18
N ASN A 378 -3.67 -6.02 -12.96
CA ASN A 378 -4.29 -4.69 -12.95
C ASN A 378 -4.43 -4.07 -14.34
N LEU A 379 -3.64 -4.55 -15.30
CA LEU A 379 -3.63 -4.03 -16.68
C LEU A 379 -4.63 -4.77 -17.56
N MET A 380 -4.91 -6.04 -17.26
CA MET A 380 -5.76 -6.90 -18.08
C MET A 380 -7.04 -7.29 -17.36
N ALA A 381 -8.15 -7.30 -18.10
CA ALA A 381 -9.44 -7.79 -17.67
C ALA A 381 -9.75 -9.11 -18.38
N ARG A 382 -10.19 -10.11 -17.60
CA ARG A 382 -10.76 -11.34 -18.16
C ARG A 382 -12.14 -11.03 -18.72
N ALA A 383 -12.36 -11.41 -19.97
CA ALA A 383 -13.62 -11.26 -20.68
C ALA A 383 -14.20 -12.64 -21.06
N ASP A 384 -15.45 -12.65 -21.51
CA ASP A 384 -16.13 -13.88 -21.90
C ASP A 384 -15.40 -14.61 -23.03
N GLY A 385 -15.54 -15.94 -23.07
CA GLY A 385 -14.85 -16.77 -24.06
C GLY A 385 -13.35 -16.96 -23.80
N GLY A 386 -12.85 -16.56 -22.63
CA GLY A 386 -11.44 -16.73 -22.25
C GLY A 386 -10.51 -15.66 -22.83
N ALA A 387 -11.07 -14.59 -23.41
CA ALA A 387 -10.30 -13.45 -23.89
C ALA A 387 -9.70 -12.67 -22.71
N LEU A 388 -8.49 -12.14 -22.92
CA LEU A 388 -7.81 -11.25 -22.00
C LEU A 388 -7.67 -9.87 -22.65
N CYS A 389 -8.35 -8.87 -22.12
CA CYS A 389 -8.45 -7.54 -22.73
C CYS A 389 -7.69 -6.48 -21.94
N LEU A 390 -7.08 -5.51 -22.64
CA LEU A 390 -6.47 -4.36 -21.99
C LEU A 390 -7.56 -3.53 -21.28
N ALA A 391 -7.43 -3.37 -19.97
CA ALA A 391 -8.45 -2.79 -19.09
C ALA A 391 -8.45 -1.24 -19.09
N VAL A 392 -8.39 -0.66 -20.28
CA VAL A 392 -8.53 0.79 -20.52
C VAL A 392 -9.68 1.03 -21.47
N VAL A 393 -10.38 2.15 -21.30
CA VAL A 393 -11.53 2.53 -22.13
C VAL A 393 -11.37 3.95 -22.65
N ASP A 394 -11.88 4.20 -23.86
CA ASP A 394 -11.93 5.53 -24.46
C ASP A 394 -13.01 6.39 -23.76
N GLY A 395 -12.59 7.53 -23.23
CA GLY A 395 -13.44 8.52 -22.59
C GLY A 395 -13.98 9.59 -23.54
N GLY A 396 -13.64 9.53 -24.82
CA GLY A 396 -13.95 10.54 -25.83
C GLY A 396 -12.88 11.64 -25.93
N ALA A 397 -13.07 12.55 -26.88
CA ALA A 397 -12.05 13.53 -27.30
C ALA A 397 -11.94 14.76 -26.37
N ALA A 398 -12.95 15.02 -25.54
CA ALA A 398 -12.98 16.18 -24.65
C ALA A 398 -13.62 15.87 -23.29
N PRO A 399 -13.11 14.86 -22.54
CA PRO A 399 -13.61 14.57 -21.21
C PRO A 399 -13.18 15.67 -20.24
N GLU A 400 -13.93 15.84 -19.14
CA GLU A 400 -13.59 16.81 -18.10
C GLU A 400 -12.23 16.52 -17.46
N THR A 401 -11.89 15.23 -17.31
CA THR A 401 -10.58 14.77 -16.85
C THR A 401 -9.97 13.84 -17.90
N PRO A 402 -8.82 14.19 -18.50
CA PRO A 402 -8.20 13.38 -19.56
C PRO A 402 -7.74 11.98 -19.13
N VAL A 403 -7.39 11.80 -17.85
CA VAL A 403 -6.93 10.51 -17.32
C VAL A 403 -7.62 10.21 -16.00
N VAL A 404 -8.40 9.14 -15.97
CA VAL A 404 -9.04 8.62 -14.75
C VAL A 404 -8.54 7.21 -14.50
N ILE A 405 -7.77 7.01 -13.43
CA ILE A 405 -7.38 5.67 -12.96
C ILE A 405 -8.58 5.07 -12.25
N GLY A 406 -9.12 3.99 -12.83
CA GLY A 406 -10.28 3.29 -12.31
C GLY A 406 -9.94 2.24 -11.26
N GLY A 407 -10.98 1.64 -10.70
CA GLY A 407 -10.90 0.63 -9.64
C GLY A 407 -9.96 -0.52 -9.94
N HIS A 408 -10.11 -1.15 -11.10
CA HIS A 408 -9.35 -2.34 -11.51
C HIS A 408 -7.83 -2.13 -11.46
N MET A 409 -7.37 -0.93 -11.81
CA MET A 409 -5.95 -0.58 -11.79
C MET A 409 -5.41 -0.34 -10.37
N MET A 410 -6.29 -0.11 -9.39
CA MET A 410 -5.98 0.11 -7.98
C MET A 410 -6.20 -1.15 -7.10
N GLU A 411 -6.67 -2.26 -7.66
CA GLU A 411 -6.88 -3.52 -6.94
C GLU A 411 -5.55 -4.12 -6.44
N GLU A 412 -5.56 -4.69 -5.24
CA GLU A 412 -4.38 -5.29 -4.57
C GLU A 412 -3.20 -4.33 -4.36
N ILE A 413 -3.48 -3.01 -4.30
CA ILE A 413 -2.49 -1.97 -3.99
C ILE A 413 -2.91 -1.27 -2.71
N LEU A 414 -1.96 -1.08 -1.77
CA LEU A 414 -2.19 -0.26 -0.60
C LEU A 414 -2.01 1.22 -0.99
N LEU A 415 -3.11 1.98 -0.97
CA LEU A 415 -3.14 3.41 -1.23
C LEU A 415 -3.41 4.18 0.06
N VAL A 416 -2.51 5.08 0.45
CA VAL A 416 -2.58 5.85 1.70
C VAL A 416 -2.76 7.33 1.40
N PHE A 417 -3.98 7.82 1.58
CA PHE A 417 -4.34 9.21 1.40
C PHE A 417 -4.02 9.99 2.68
N ASP A 418 -2.89 10.67 2.71
CA ASP A 418 -2.46 11.54 3.80
C ASP A 418 -2.95 12.98 3.51
N LEU A 419 -4.16 13.30 3.98
CA LEU A 419 -4.81 14.57 3.67
C LEU A 419 -4.22 15.74 4.47
N GLU A 420 -3.51 15.46 5.56
CA GLU A 420 -2.80 16.49 6.34
C GLU A 420 -1.54 16.94 5.60
N LYS A 421 -0.85 16.01 4.94
CA LYS A 421 0.36 16.31 4.14
C LYS A 421 0.10 16.50 2.65
N SER A 422 -1.15 16.35 2.21
CA SER A 422 -1.55 16.45 0.79
C SER A 422 -0.72 15.53 -0.12
N ARG A 423 -0.65 14.24 0.23
CA ARG A 423 0.11 13.25 -0.53
C ARG A 423 -0.53 11.87 -0.50
N LEU A 424 -0.25 11.08 -1.52
CA LEU A 424 -0.67 9.71 -1.68
C LEU A 424 0.55 8.81 -1.51
N GLY A 425 0.52 7.95 -0.50
CA GLY A 425 1.40 6.81 -0.38
C GLY A 425 0.87 5.65 -1.21
N PHE A 426 1.73 4.92 -1.91
CA PHE A 426 1.35 3.70 -2.62
C PHE A 426 2.41 2.61 -2.43
N SER A 427 1.96 1.37 -2.29
CA SER A 427 2.83 0.19 -2.37
C SER A 427 2.98 -0.24 -3.83
N PRO A 428 3.96 -1.10 -4.16
CA PRO A 428 3.82 -1.94 -5.34
C PRO A 428 2.61 -2.88 -5.18
N ASN A 429 2.22 -3.57 -6.25
CA ASN A 429 1.16 -4.58 -6.18
C ASN A 429 1.51 -5.66 -5.13
N LEU A 430 0.58 -5.90 -4.20
CA LEU A 430 0.77 -6.83 -3.08
C LEU A 430 0.88 -8.28 -3.54
N GLY A 431 0.16 -8.64 -4.60
CA GLY A 431 0.17 -9.96 -5.21
C GLY A 431 1.57 -10.37 -5.67
N ALA A 432 2.39 -9.43 -6.17
CA ALA A 432 3.78 -9.69 -6.55
C ALA A 432 4.65 -10.23 -5.40
N PHE A 433 4.21 -10.08 -4.15
CA PHE A 433 4.88 -10.60 -2.94
C PHE A 433 4.08 -11.69 -2.21
N GLY A 434 3.07 -12.29 -2.87
CA GLY A 434 2.18 -13.28 -2.25
C GLY A 434 1.26 -12.70 -1.16
N LEU A 435 1.11 -11.38 -1.11
CA LEU A 435 0.22 -10.67 -0.21
C LEU A 435 -1.09 -10.33 -0.92
N SER A 436 -2.12 -9.97 -0.14
CA SER A 436 -3.41 -9.51 -0.66
C SER A 436 -4.06 -8.56 0.32
N CYS A 437 -4.94 -7.69 -0.18
CA CYS A 437 -5.81 -6.85 0.64
C CYS A 437 -6.61 -7.64 1.69
N SER A 438 -6.98 -8.89 1.40
CA SER A 438 -7.72 -9.75 2.34
C SER A 438 -6.91 -10.18 3.57
N LYS A 439 -5.58 -10.11 3.48
CA LYS A 439 -4.65 -10.44 4.56
C LYS A 439 -4.32 -9.25 5.47
N PHE A 440 -4.79 -8.03 5.16
CA PHE A 440 -4.54 -6.84 5.96
C PHE A 440 -5.02 -7.03 7.40
N ARG A 441 -4.25 -6.65 8.43
CA ARG A 441 -4.65 -6.77 9.83
C ARG A 441 -4.62 -5.42 10.58
N LEU A 442 -5.72 -5.08 11.26
CA LEU A 442 -5.82 -3.94 12.18
C LEU A 442 -5.87 -4.40 13.64
N GLY A 443 -5.17 -3.69 14.52
CA GLY A 443 -5.18 -3.91 15.96
C GLY A 443 -4.32 -5.09 16.45
N SER A 444 -3.53 -5.70 15.56
CA SER A 444 -2.56 -6.72 15.95
C SER A 444 -1.40 -6.10 16.75
N SER A 445 -1.19 -6.64 17.95
CA SER A 445 0.09 -6.56 18.63
C SER A 445 1.09 -7.35 17.79
N ILE A 446 2.00 -6.67 17.09
CA ILE A 446 3.21 -7.33 16.56
C ILE A 446 3.83 -8.07 17.76
N ARG A 447 3.92 -9.40 17.70
CA ARG A 447 4.81 -10.12 18.63
C ARG A 447 6.17 -9.50 18.41
N ARG A 448 6.72 -8.81 19.41
CA ARG A 448 8.14 -8.46 19.38
C ARG A 448 8.88 -9.78 19.19
N VAL A 449 9.39 -10.03 17.99
CA VAL A 449 10.49 -10.95 17.84
C VAL A 449 11.62 -10.23 18.56
N ASN A 450 12.03 -10.75 19.72
CA ASN A 450 13.22 -10.26 20.39
C ASN A 450 14.36 -10.30 19.36
N ALA A 451 15.13 -9.22 19.31
CA ALA A 451 16.24 -9.07 18.38
C ALA A 451 17.02 -10.38 18.24
N VAL A 452 17.21 -10.84 17.00
CA VAL A 452 18.22 -11.87 16.73
C VAL A 452 19.55 -11.23 17.07
N GLU A 453 20.19 -11.73 18.11
CA GLU A 453 21.49 -11.28 18.58
C GLU A 453 22.53 -11.71 17.53
N ALA A 454 22.96 -10.77 16.68
CA ALA A 454 24.07 -10.99 15.76
C ALA A 454 25.38 -10.96 16.55
N ARG A 455 26.04 -12.11 16.70
CA ARG A 455 27.40 -12.18 17.24
C ARG A 455 28.36 -11.68 16.17
N VAL A 456 29.02 -10.56 16.45
CA VAL A 456 30.13 -10.03 15.63
C VAL A 456 31.39 -10.76 16.10
N ASP A 457 31.78 -11.81 15.40
CA ASP A 457 33.09 -12.44 15.61
C ASP A 457 34.17 -11.67 14.85
N ASP A 458 35.15 -11.22 15.63
CA ASP A 458 36.41 -10.57 15.29
C ASP A 458 36.38 -9.12 14.75
N ARG A 459 36.82 -8.19 15.62
CA ARG A 459 37.10 -6.79 15.26
C ARG A 459 38.57 -6.66 14.86
N ARG A 460 38.91 -7.04 13.64
CA ARG A 460 40.16 -6.58 13.00
C ARG A 460 39.85 -5.92 11.66
N ALA A 461 40.04 -4.60 11.66
CA ALA A 461 40.12 -3.70 10.51
C ALA A 461 39.15 -3.97 9.35
N GLY A 462 37.93 -3.44 9.46
CA GLY A 462 37.08 -3.08 8.32
C GLY A 462 36.10 -4.13 7.80
N ASP A 463 36.38 -5.42 8.01
CA ASP A 463 35.60 -6.48 7.37
C ASP A 463 34.71 -7.22 8.39
N ALA A 464 33.39 -7.29 8.12
CA ALA A 464 32.43 -8.05 8.91
C ALA A 464 31.93 -9.26 8.10
N HIS A 465 32.15 -10.46 8.62
CA HIS A 465 31.65 -11.70 8.02
C HIS A 465 30.26 -11.99 8.55
N VAL A 466 29.23 -11.77 7.72
CA VAL A 466 27.85 -12.00 8.14
C VAL A 466 27.26 -13.19 7.38
N HIS A 467 26.93 -14.25 8.13
CA HIS A 467 26.19 -15.40 7.60
C HIS A 467 24.71 -15.05 7.52
N PHE A 468 24.18 -15.03 6.30
CA PHE A 468 22.75 -14.79 6.10
C PHE A 468 22.11 -15.99 5.40
N ALA A 469 21.33 -16.77 6.15
CA ALA A 469 20.35 -17.65 5.54
C ALA A 469 19.18 -16.79 5.03
N ARG A 470 19.04 -16.69 3.71
CA ARG A 470 17.85 -16.29 2.94
C ARG A 470 17.07 -15.08 3.47
N TRP A 471 17.29 -13.93 2.83
CA TRP A 471 16.55 -12.70 3.12
C TRP A 471 15.13 -12.80 2.57
N CYS A 472 14.11 -12.57 3.40
CA CYS A 472 12.81 -12.16 2.87
C CYS A 472 12.92 -10.72 2.35
N CYS A 473 12.46 -10.51 1.12
CA CYS A 473 12.55 -9.25 0.38
C CYS A 473 12.11 -8.03 1.21
N GLY A 474 12.95 -6.99 1.25
CA GLY A 474 12.63 -5.69 1.86
C GLY A 474 13.56 -5.24 3.00
N ILE A 475 14.33 -6.14 3.61
CA ILE A 475 15.26 -5.80 4.70
C ILE A 475 16.54 -5.10 4.18
N GLY A 476 16.85 -5.20 2.87
CA GLY A 476 18.10 -4.68 2.28
C GLY A 476 18.40 -3.20 2.57
N ARG A 477 17.40 -2.30 2.54
CA ARG A 477 17.59 -0.87 2.88
C ARG A 477 17.73 -0.60 4.38
N GLN A 478 17.10 -1.41 5.22
CA GLN A 478 17.25 -1.32 6.67
C GLN A 478 18.65 -1.80 7.08
N VAL A 479 19.18 -2.77 6.35
CA VAL A 479 20.51 -3.31 6.60
C VAL A 479 21.59 -2.43 6.00
N SER A 480 21.38 -1.77 4.86
CA SER A 480 22.35 -0.76 4.40
C SER A 480 22.52 0.38 5.42
N SER A 481 21.42 0.81 6.05
CA SER A 481 21.45 1.80 7.13
C SER A 481 22.12 1.29 8.40
N LEU A 482 21.92 0.00 8.73
CA LEU A 482 22.56 -0.66 9.87
C LEU A 482 24.07 -0.85 9.65
N LEU A 483 24.49 -1.30 8.47
CA LEU A 483 25.90 -1.49 8.11
C LEU A 483 26.66 -0.16 8.09
N GLN A 484 26.03 0.92 7.61
CA GLN A 484 26.57 2.27 7.70
C GLN A 484 26.72 2.74 9.16
N ALA A 485 25.74 2.46 10.02
CA ALA A 485 25.80 2.79 11.44
C ALA A 485 26.86 1.97 12.21
N LEU A 486 27.23 0.79 11.69
CA LEU A 486 28.28 -0.08 12.22
C LEU A 486 29.66 0.16 11.57
N SER A 487 29.78 1.14 10.67
CA SER A 487 30.99 1.42 9.89
C SER A 487 31.53 0.22 9.10
N VAL A 488 30.63 -0.70 8.70
CA VAL A 488 30.95 -1.84 7.85
C VAL A 488 30.83 -1.39 6.39
N ASN A 489 31.93 -1.42 5.67
CA ASN A 489 32.03 -0.95 4.28
C ASN A 489 32.26 -2.09 3.27
N ARG A 490 32.46 -3.34 3.73
CA ARG A 490 32.57 -4.52 2.87
C ARG A 490 31.68 -5.66 3.36
N VAL A 491 30.99 -6.32 2.44
CA VAL A 491 30.04 -7.40 2.73
C VAL A 491 30.23 -8.55 1.73
N LYS A 492 30.39 -9.78 2.23
CA LYS A 492 30.44 -10.98 1.39
C LYS A 492 29.06 -11.62 1.28
N LEU A 493 28.56 -11.76 0.06
CA LEU A 493 27.34 -12.45 -0.32
C LEU A 493 27.69 -13.85 -0.82
N TYR A 494 27.12 -14.86 -0.17
CA TYR A 494 27.32 -16.26 -0.55
C TYR A 494 26.34 -16.71 -1.65
N ASP A 495 25.15 -16.08 -1.72
CA ASP A 495 24.15 -16.28 -2.76
C ASP A 495 23.83 -14.93 -3.44
N VAL A 496 23.80 -14.91 -4.77
CA VAL A 496 23.73 -13.68 -5.58
C VAL A 496 22.28 -13.35 -5.87
N ASP A 497 21.63 -12.68 -4.93
CA ASP A 497 20.29 -12.16 -5.13
C ASP A 497 20.34 -10.76 -5.79
N PRO A 498 19.82 -10.61 -7.03
CA PRO A 498 19.74 -9.32 -7.71
C PRO A 498 18.99 -8.25 -6.90
N ALA A 499 18.02 -8.64 -6.06
CA ALA A 499 17.27 -7.73 -5.20
C ALA A 499 18.14 -7.16 -4.07
N ILE A 500 19.14 -7.92 -3.60
CA ILE A 500 20.11 -7.44 -2.62
C ILE A 500 21.07 -6.46 -3.29
N LEU A 501 21.64 -6.80 -4.45
CA LEU A 501 22.53 -5.88 -5.18
C LEU A 501 21.81 -4.57 -5.55
N ALA A 502 20.54 -4.64 -5.98
CA ALA A 502 19.71 -3.47 -6.24
C ALA A 502 19.41 -2.63 -4.99
N ALA A 503 19.24 -3.26 -3.82
CA ALA A 503 19.00 -2.55 -2.56
C ALA A 503 20.19 -1.71 -2.09
N PHE A 504 21.41 -2.05 -2.53
CA PHE A 504 22.64 -1.37 -2.16
C PHE A 504 23.27 -0.59 -3.31
N ALA A 505 22.62 -0.51 -4.46
CA ALA A 505 23.01 0.37 -5.56
C ALA A 505 23.11 1.83 -5.09
N GLY A 506 24.25 2.47 -5.39
CA GLY A 506 24.54 3.84 -4.94
C GLY A 506 24.97 3.98 -3.48
N THR A 507 25.28 2.88 -2.78
CA THR A 507 25.95 2.91 -1.47
C THR A 507 27.46 2.71 -1.62
N ASN A 508 28.26 3.21 -0.67
CA ASN A 508 29.71 2.96 -0.61
C ASN A 508 30.07 1.58 -0.01
N VAL A 509 29.11 0.65 0.03
CA VAL A 509 29.30 -0.70 0.54
C VAL A 509 29.74 -1.59 -0.63
N GLU A 510 30.91 -2.19 -0.49
CA GLU A 510 31.54 -3.06 -1.48
C GLU A 510 31.08 -4.51 -1.27
N PHE A 511 30.67 -5.19 -2.35
CA PHE A 511 30.18 -6.56 -2.29
C PHE A 511 31.18 -7.57 -2.85
N ILE A 512 31.43 -8.63 -2.08
CA ILE A 512 32.16 -9.82 -2.52
C ILE A 512 31.11 -10.89 -2.84
N VAL A 513 31.08 -11.39 -4.07
CA VAL A 513 30.02 -12.28 -4.55
C VAL A 513 30.56 -13.71 -4.72
N GLY A 514 29.95 -14.70 -4.06
CA GLY A 514 30.21 -16.13 -4.25
C GLY A 514 29.34 -16.73 -5.35
N ASN A 515 29.83 -17.79 -6.02
CA ASN A 515 29.04 -18.59 -6.95
C ASN A 515 29.13 -20.06 -6.54
N GLU A 516 27.99 -20.66 -6.21
CA GLU A 516 27.90 -22.03 -5.72
C GLU A 516 27.64 -23.06 -6.84
N ASP A 517 27.33 -22.62 -8.07
CA ASP A 517 27.07 -23.49 -9.23
C ASP A 517 28.32 -23.69 -10.10
N LEU A 518 29.38 -24.18 -9.47
CA LEU A 518 30.68 -24.42 -10.11
C LEU A 518 30.58 -25.39 -11.30
N ASN A 519 29.60 -26.30 -11.31
CA ASN A 519 29.41 -27.29 -12.37
C ASN A 519 28.91 -26.64 -13.67
N ASN A 520 27.96 -25.70 -13.62
CA ASN A 520 27.49 -25.02 -14.84
C ASN A 520 28.44 -23.94 -15.34
N LEU A 521 29.35 -23.44 -14.49
CA LEU A 521 30.39 -22.49 -14.90
C LEU A 521 31.51 -23.11 -15.75
N THR A 522 31.57 -24.44 -15.83
CA THR A 522 32.47 -25.14 -16.76
C THR A 522 32.05 -24.99 -18.23
N ASP A 523 30.79 -24.61 -18.49
CA ASP A 523 30.27 -24.29 -19.81
C ASP A 523 30.27 -22.77 -20.04
N THR A 524 31.07 -22.32 -21.01
CA THR A 524 31.27 -20.91 -21.35
C THR A 524 29.97 -20.16 -21.69
N ARG A 525 28.97 -20.84 -22.26
CA ARG A 525 27.68 -20.21 -22.61
C ARG A 525 26.82 -20.03 -21.36
N LYS A 526 26.80 -21.01 -20.47
CA LYS A 526 26.07 -20.93 -19.20
C LYS A 526 26.72 -19.92 -18.26
N ALA A 527 28.04 -19.86 -18.19
CA ALA A 527 28.78 -18.86 -17.41
C ALA A 527 28.48 -17.43 -17.86
N ARG A 528 28.48 -17.17 -19.18
CA ARG A 528 28.11 -15.86 -19.74
C ARG A 528 26.65 -15.50 -19.49
N SER A 529 25.74 -16.47 -19.61
CA SER A 529 24.32 -16.27 -19.29
C SER A 529 24.11 -15.93 -17.82
N TRP A 530 24.82 -16.61 -16.92
CA TRP A 530 24.72 -16.35 -15.49
C TRP A 530 25.23 -14.95 -15.13
N VAL A 531 26.40 -14.55 -15.65
CA VAL A 531 26.93 -13.19 -15.43
C VAL A 531 26.00 -12.12 -15.99
N ALA A 532 25.46 -12.32 -17.19
CA ALA A 532 24.51 -11.40 -17.82
C ALA A 532 23.23 -11.21 -17.00
N GLN A 533 22.74 -12.29 -16.38
CA GLN A 533 21.48 -12.30 -15.62
C GLN A 533 21.63 -11.81 -14.17
N HIS A 534 22.77 -12.07 -13.52
CA HIS A 534 22.89 -11.88 -12.07
C HIS A 534 23.82 -10.72 -11.68
N VAL A 535 24.73 -10.29 -12.55
CA VAL A 535 25.80 -9.34 -12.19
C VAL A 535 25.87 -8.16 -13.16
N GLN A 536 25.73 -8.41 -14.47
CA GLN A 536 26.06 -7.43 -15.51
C GLN A 536 25.20 -6.15 -15.46
N SER A 537 23.93 -6.26 -15.09
CA SER A 537 23.03 -5.11 -14.91
C SER A 537 23.37 -4.23 -13.71
N PHE A 538 24.26 -4.68 -12.81
CA PHE A 538 24.54 -4.01 -11.53
C PHE A 538 25.97 -3.43 -11.45
N LEU A 539 26.87 -3.81 -12.36
CA LEU A 539 28.28 -3.39 -12.37
C LEU A 539 28.51 -1.87 -12.48
N LEU A 540 27.55 -1.13 -13.06
CA LEU A 540 27.65 0.33 -13.22
C LEU A 540 27.08 1.11 -12.02
N ALA A 541 26.35 0.44 -11.12
CA ALA A 541 25.62 1.06 -10.00
C ALA A 541 26.06 0.54 -8.61
N THR A 542 26.86 -0.52 -8.57
CA THR A 542 27.41 -1.13 -7.34
C THR A 542 28.91 -1.36 -7.49
N CYS A 543 29.69 -1.11 -6.43
CA CYS A 543 31.12 -1.38 -6.41
C CYS A 543 31.32 -2.88 -6.11
N ILE A 544 31.57 -3.67 -7.17
CA ILE A 544 31.78 -5.12 -7.08
C ILE A 544 33.27 -5.39 -7.34
N THR A 545 33.98 -5.91 -6.35
CA THR A 545 35.37 -6.37 -6.48
C THR A 545 35.46 -7.86 -6.22
N SER A 546 36.21 -8.56 -7.07
CA SER A 546 36.59 -9.96 -6.83
C SER A 546 38.03 -10.01 -6.35
N TYR A 547 38.29 -10.64 -5.19
CA TYR A 547 39.65 -10.92 -4.71
C TYR A 547 39.92 -12.43 -4.64
N LEU A 548 41.18 -12.78 -4.89
CA LEU A 548 41.74 -14.14 -4.81
C LEU A 548 41.44 -14.80 -3.46
N PRO A 549 41.05 -16.09 -3.40
CA PRO A 549 41.16 -16.84 -2.17
C PRO A 549 42.64 -17.07 -1.85
N SER A 550 42.97 -17.00 -0.57
CA SER A 550 44.22 -17.45 0.04
C SER A 550 44.69 -18.79 -0.54
N ALA A 551 46.00 -18.93 -0.76
CA ALA A 551 46.70 -20.06 -1.37
C ALA A 551 46.07 -21.45 -1.10
N GLY A 552 45.49 -22.07 -2.14
CA GLY A 552 45.06 -23.46 -2.15
C GLY A 552 45.60 -24.15 -3.41
N ALA A 553 45.95 -25.44 -3.31
CA ALA A 553 46.38 -26.29 -4.42
C ALA A 553 45.30 -27.32 -4.76
N PHE A 554 45.11 -27.63 -6.06
CA PHE A 554 44.20 -28.68 -6.51
C PHE A 554 44.85 -30.06 -6.40
N GLN A 555 44.06 -31.09 -6.08
CA GLN A 555 44.53 -32.49 -6.14
C GLN A 555 44.71 -32.92 -7.61
N GLU A 556 45.67 -33.82 -7.85
CA GLU A 556 46.16 -34.21 -9.18
C GLU A 556 45.10 -34.92 -10.04
N ASP A 557 44.15 -35.60 -9.40
CA ASP A 557 42.97 -36.26 -10.00
C ASP A 557 41.97 -35.29 -10.65
N HIS A 558 42.01 -34.00 -10.29
CA HIS A 558 41.16 -32.96 -10.86
C HIS A 558 41.78 -32.26 -12.07
N ALA A 559 43.04 -32.58 -12.42
CA ALA A 559 43.76 -31.95 -13.53
C ALA A 559 43.04 -32.15 -14.89
N GLN A 560 42.41 -33.31 -15.10
CA GLN A 560 41.64 -33.62 -16.30
C GLN A 560 40.43 -32.68 -16.55
N TYR A 561 39.92 -32.02 -15.50
CA TYR A 561 38.80 -31.08 -15.59
C TYR A 561 39.25 -29.62 -15.58
N ILE A 562 40.36 -29.32 -14.91
CA ILE A 562 40.92 -27.96 -14.79
C ILE A 562 41.67 -27.56 -16.07
N GLN A 563 42.36 -28.52 -16.72
CA GLN A 563 43.17 -28.24 -17.92
C GLN A 563 42.36 -27.68 -19.11
N PRO A 564 41.16 -28.21 -19.46
CA PRO A 564 40.34 -27.63 -20.53
C PRO A 564 39.83 -26.22 -20.20
N LEU A 565 39.50 -25.94 -18.93
CA LEU A 565 39.08 -24.60 -18.49
C LEU A 565 40.23 -23.58 -18.57
N LEU A 566 41.42 -23.96 -18.12
CA LEU A 566 42.61 -23.12 -18.22
C LEU A 566 42.95 -22.78 -19.69
N ASN A 567 42.86 -23.77 -20.58
CA ASN A 567 43.12 -23.59 -22.01
C ASN A 567 42.10 -22.63 -22.64
N LEU A 568 40.81 -22.77 -22.31
CA LEU A 568 39.75 -21.87 -22.77
C LEU A 568 40.01 -20.43 -22.32
N HIS A 569 40.37 -20.22 -21.05
CA HIS A 569 40.66 -18.89 -20.50
C HIS A 569 41.87 -18.23 -21.16
N ALA A 570 42.92 -19.02 -21.43
CA ALA A 570 44.09 -18.56 -22.18
C ALA A 570 43.74 -18.18 -23.63
N GLU A 571 42.84 -18.92 -24.29
CA GLU A 571 42.42 -18.67 -25.68
C GLU A 571 41.55 -17.40 -25.82
N VAL A 572 40.75 -17.07 -24.81
CA VAL A 572 39.88 -15.87 -24.81
C VAL A 572 40.48 -14.65 -24.10
N GLY A 573 41.73 -14.75 -23.63
CA GLY A 573 42.45 -13.66 -22.95
C GLY A 573 41.83 -13.24 -21.62
N LEU A 574 41.10 -14.13 -20.95
CA LEU A 574 40.45 -13.85 -19.67
C LEU A 574 41.20 -14.54 -18.53
N PRO A 575 41.44 -13.86 -17.40
CA PRO A 575 42.07 -14.48 -16.24
C PRO A 575 41.22 -15.65 -15.72
N PHE A 576 41.88 -16.77 -15.39
CA PHE A 576 41.25 -17.95 -14.78
C PHE A 576 41.30 -17.83 -13.24
N LEU A 577 40.13 -17.81 -12.60
CA LEU A 577 40.00 -17.62 -11.15
C LEU A 577 39.04 -18.68 -10.58
N VAL A 578 39.52 -19.50 -9.64
CA VAL A 578 38.74 -20.56 -8.99
C VAL A 578 38.54 -20.24 -7.50
N ASN A 579 37.37 -20.54 -6.98
CA ASN A 579 37.02 -20.39 -5.57
C ASN A 579 36.53 -21.74 -5.03
N ALA A 580 37.27 -22.35 -4.11
CA ALA A 580 36.91 -23.64 -3.48
C ALA A 580 36.75 -23.45 -1.97
N TYR A 581 35.64 -23.92 -1.39
CA TYR A 581 35.46 -23.97 0.07
C TYR A 581 35.02 -25.36 0.55
N LEU A 582 35.71 -25.81 1.60
CA LEU A 582 35.58 -27.09 2.28
C LEU A 582 34.28 -27.19 3.08
N ILE A 583 33.51 -28.26 2.86
CA ILE A 583 32.64 -28.86 3.86
C ILE A 583 33.26 -30.23 4.17
N LEU A 584 33.58 -30.48 5.45
CA LEU A 584 34.27 -31.63 6.07
C LEU A 584 35.72 -31.35 6.50
N LEU A 585 35.89 -30.63 7.61
CA LEU A 585 36.99 -30.91 8.55
C LEU A 585 36.47 -30.75 9.98
N GLU A 586 36.57 -31.84 10.75
CA GLU A 586 36.31 -31.89 12.19
C GLU A 586 37.21 -30.92 12.97
N VAL A 587 36.65 -30.39 14.05
CA VAL A 587 37.36 -29.61 15.06
C VAL A 587 38.32 -30.53 15.81
N VAL A 588 39.63 -30.39 15.58
CA VAL A 588 40.63 -30.88 16.52
C VAL A 588 40.90 -29.78 17.56
N PRO A 589 40.72 -30.02 18.87
CA PRO A 589 41.02 -29.02 19.89
C PRO A 589 42.53 -28.81 20.00
N ARG A 590 42.98 -27.55 19.92
CA ARG A 590 44.37 -27.18 20.23
C ARG A 590 44.61 -27.31 21.73
N THR A 591 45.36 -28.32 22.14
CA THR A 591 46.17 -28.22 23.35
C THR A 591 47.29 -27.21 23.12
N SER A 592 47.55 -26.44 24.17
CA SER A 592 48.63 -25.46 24.29
C SER A 592 49.94 -25.95 23.72
N GLU A 593 50.63 -25.11 22.95
CA GLU A 593 52.04 -24.85 23.16
C GLU A 593 52.52 -23.65 22.34
N SER A 594 53.01 -22.65 23.05
CA SER A 594 54.07 -21.81 22.53
C SER A 594 55.36 -22.62 22.58
N SER A 595 56.03 -22.82 21.44
CA SER A 595 57.40 -22.35 21.21
C SER A 595 58.06 -23.05 20.01
N MET A 596 58.88 -22.25 19.34
CA MET A 596 60.06 -22.63 18.56
C MET A 596 59.86 -23.26 17.17
N MET A 597 60.08 -22.38 16.18
CA MET A 597 60.99 -22.55 15.03
C MET A 597 62.15 -23.54 15.26
N PRO A 598 62.75 -24.12 14.20
CA PRO A 598 63.10 -23.46 12.92
C PRO A 598 62.25 -23.86 11.72
#